data_AF-A0A2N7XST6-F1
#
_entry.id   AF-A0A2N7XST6-F1
#
_cell.length_a   1.000
_cell.length_b   1.000
_cell.length_c   1.000
_cell.angle_alpha   90.00
_cell.angle_beta   90.00
_cell.angle_gamma   90.00
#
_symmetry.space_group_name_H-M   'P 1'
#
loop_
_entity.id
_entity.type
_entity.pdbx_description
1 polymer ?
#
loop_
_entity_poly.entity_id
_entity_poly.type
_entity_poly.pdbx_seq_one_letter_code
_entity_poly.pdbx_strand_id
1 'polypeptide(L)'
;PRLSEAPAARGESLLQRALLDGHNRARAAVGAPPLAWNAELAGDAARYAAVLAATREFKHSAEPRGRIAEGENLFMGSRGAY
;
A
#
# COMPACT_ATOMS: atom_id res chain seq x y z
N PRO A 1 -13.32 -17.90 -2.39
CA PRO A 1 -14.45 -17.57 -1.48
C PRO A 1 -13.98 -16.64 -0.35
N ARG A 2 -14.75 -15.59 0.00
CA ARG A 2 -14.50 -14.85 1.25
C ARG A 2 -14.72 -15.81 2.42
N LEU A 3 -13.71 -15.97 3.26
CA LEU A 3 -13.75 -16.91 4.39
C LEU A 3 -14.68 -16.43 5.53
N SER A 4 -15.11 -15.16 5.51
CA SER A 4 -16.05 -14.59 6.47
C SER A 4 -16.73 -13.32 5.90
N GLU A 5 -17.96 -13.06 6.35
CA GLU A 5 -18.72 -11.82 6.13
C GLU A 5 -18.36 -10.73 7.16
N ALA A 6 -17.77 -11.12 8.29
CA ALA A 6 -17.37 -10.17 9.32
C ALA A 6 -16.15 -9.33 8.85
N PRO A 7 -16.12 -8.02 9.15
CA PRO A 7 -14.99 -7.18 8.81
C PRO A 7 -13.72 -7.67 9.51
N ALA A 8 -12.62 -7.80 8.76
CA ALA A 8 -11.32 -8.14 9.31
C ALA A 8 -10.86 -7.07 10.32
N ALA A 9 -10.13 -7.50 11.35
CA ALA A 9 -9.46 -6.60 12.28
C ALA A 9 -8.60 -5.58 11.50
N ARG A 10 -8.66 -4.31 11.91
CA ARG A 10 -7.95 -3.21 11.25
C ARG A 10 -7.02 -2.51 12.22
N GLY A 11 -6.01 -1.87 11.66
CA GLY A 11 -5.01 -1.09 12.39
C GLY A 11 -3.77 -0.94 11.52
N GLU A 12 -2.99 0.11 11.79
CA GLU A 12 -1.78 0.40 11.01
C GLU A 12 -0.82 -0.79 11.03
N SER A 13 -0.52 -1.34 12.20
CA SER A 13 0.38 -2.51 12.33
C SER A 13 -0.13 -3.77 11.62
N LEU A 14 -1.45 -3.95 11.50
CA LEU A 14 -2.04 -5.06 10.74
C LEU A 14 -1.92 -4.80 9.23
N LEU A 15 -2.15 -3.55 8.79
CA LEU A 15 -1.99 -3.16 7.39
C LEU A 15 -0.54 -3.31 6.93
N GLN A 16 0.43 -2.81 7.70
CA GLN A 16 1.86 -2.90 7.38
C GLN A 16 2.30 -4.37 7.20
N ARG A 17 1.94 -5.25 8.15
CA ARG A 17 2.24 -6.69 8.07
C ARG A 17 1.57 -7.33 6.86
N ALA A 18 0.28 -7.11 6.67
CA ALA A 18 -0.47 -7.69 5.56
C ALA A 18 0.11 -7.29 4.18
N LEU A 19 0.49 -6.02 4.03
CA LEU A 19 1.12 -5.52 2.80
C LEU A 19 2.51 -6.12 2.60
N LEU A 20 3.39 -6.08 3.61
CA LEU A 20 4.75 -6.60 3.48
C LEU A 20 4.75 -8.10 3.19
N ASP A 21 3.95 -8.88 3.93
CA ASP A 21 3.86 -10.32 3.76
C ASP A 21 3.26 -10.67 2.39
N GLY A 22 2.24 -9.93 1.95
CA GLY A 22 1.64 -10.11 0.63
C GLY A 22 2.64 -9.90 -0.50
N HIS A 23 3.40 -8.81 -0.45
CA HIS A 23 4.45 -8.52 -1.43
C HIS A 23 5.56 -9.57 -1.39
N ASN A 24 6.04 -9.94 -0.20
CA ASN A 24 7.12 -10.91 -0.08
C ASN A 24 6.71 -12.32 -0.54
N ARG A 25 5.45 -12.73 -0.34
CA ARG A 25 4.90 -13.95 -0.95
C ARG A 25 4.92 -13.88 -2.48
N ALA A 26 4.46 -12.77 -3.06
CA ALA A 26 4.45 -12.60 -4.52
C ALA A 26 5.86 -12.58 -5.11
N ARG A 27 6.81 -11.93 -4.43
CA ARG A 27 8.23 -11.87 -4.83
C ARG A 27 8.89 -13.23 -4.77
N ALA A 28 8.65 -14.00 -3.71
CA ALA A 28 9.14 -15.37 -3.58
C ALA A 28 8.66 -16.28 -4.72
N ALA A 29 7.40 -16.13 -5.16
CA ALA A 29 6.83 -16.91 -6.25
C ALA A 29 7.55 -16.72 -7.60
N VAL A 30 8.30 -15.63 -7.77
CA VAL A 30 9.09 -15.33 -8.98
C VAL A 30 10.60 -15.33 -8.72
N GLY A 31 11.05 -15.82 -7.55
CA GLY A 31 12.47 -15.87 -7.19
C GLY A 31 13.13 -14.52 -6.87
N ALA A 32 12.34 -13.47 -6.59
CA ALA A 32 12.85 -12.16 -6.22
C ALA A 32 13.18 -12.06 -4.72
N PRO A 33 14.21 -11.29 -4.30
CA PRO A 33 14.58 -11.14 -2.89
C PRO A 33 13.48 -10.43 -2.10
N PRO A 34 13.30 -10.69 -0.79
CA PRO A 34 12.27 -10.04 0.01
C PRO A 34 12.53 -8.55 0.19
N LEU A 35 11.47 -7.78 0.41
CA LEU A 35 11.50 -6.39 0.83
C LEU A 35 11.53 -6.31 2.36
N ALA A 36 12.05 -5.19 2.85
CA ALA A 36 11.93 -4.75 4.24
C ALA A 36 11.04 -3.50 4.30
N TRP A 37 10.32 -3.33 5.41
CA TRP A 37 9.53 -2.13 5.64
C TRP A 37 10.43 -0.91 5.82
N ASN A 38 10.07 0.21 5.20
CA ASN A 38 10.75 1.49 5.39
C ASN A 38 9.74 2.53 5.88
N ALA A 39 10.03 3.14 7.03
CA ALA A 39 9.13 4.11 7.67
C ALA A 39 9.03 5.45 6.91
N GLU A 40 10.08 5.86 6.20
CA GLU A 40 10.08 7.08 5.37
C GLU A 40 9.15 6.88 4.16
N LEU A 41 9.31 5.77 3.42
CA LEU A 41 8.41 5.42 2.30
C LEU A 41 6.94 5.30 2.75
N ALA A 42 6.69 4.74 3.92
CA ALA A 42 5.34 4.64 4.49
C ALA A 42 4.75 6.02 4.81
N GLY A 43 5.55 6.92 5.36
CA GLY A 43 5.15 8.31 5.62
C GLY A 43 4.81 9.05 4.33
N ASP A 44 5.60 8.85 3.28
CA ASP A 44 5.42 9.51 1.99
C ASP A 44 4.16 9.01 1.27
N ALA A 45 3.94 7.70 1.29
CA ALA A 45 2.71 7.08 0.80
C ALA A 45 1.47 7.58 1.56
N ALA A 46 1.54 7.70 2.89
CA ALA A 46 0.42 8.20 3.70
C ALA A 46 0.09 9.67 3.39
N ARG A 47 1.11 10.52 3.23
CA ARG A 47 0.94 11.93 2.82
C ARG A 47 0.24 12.03 1.46
N TYR A 48 0.66 11.21 0.50
CA TYR A 48 0.04 11.25 -0.83
C TYR A 48 -1.37 10.66 -0.87
N ALA A 49 -1.64 9.58 -0.12
CA ALA A 49 -2.98 9.05 0.02
C ALA A 49 -3.97 10.10 0.56
N ALA A 50 -3.53 10.97 1.48
CA ALA A 50 -4.33 12.10 1.96
C ALA A 50 -4.61 13.13 0.85
N VAL A 51 -3.64 13.43 -0.02
CA VAL A 51 -3.83 14.29 -1.20
C VAL A 51 -4.87 13.69 -2.14
N LEU A 52 -4.71 12.40 -2.52
CA LEU A 52 -5.65 11.70 -3.41
C LEU A 52 -7.08 11.69 -2.84
N ALA A 53 -7.21 11.49 -1.52
CA ALA A 53 -8.51 11.51 -0.86
C ALA A 53 -9.16 12.90 -0.87
N ALA A 54 -8.37 13.97 -0.70
CA ALA A 54 -8.85 15.34 -0.68
C ALA A 54 -9.22 15.85 -2.09
N THR A 55 -8.40 15.54 -3.11
CA THR A 55 -8.61 16.02 -4.48
C THR A 55 -9.56 15.13 -5.28
N ARG A 56 -9.71 13.87 -4.88
CA ARG A 56 -10.40 12.81 -5.65
C ARG A 56 -9.80 12.58 -7.05
N GLU A 57 -8.54 12.97 -7.24
CA GLU A 57 -7.82 12.73 -8.48
C GLU A 57 -6.98 11.47 -8.34
N PHE A 58 -7.37 10.37 -8.97
CA PHE A 58 -6.61 9.12 -8.92
C PHE A 58 -5.50 9.12 -9.98
N LYS A 59 -4.34 9.67 -9.63
CA LYS A 59 -3.16 9.77 -10.50
C LYS A 59 -1.88 9.54 -9.72
N HIS A 60 -0.79 9.26 -10.43
CA HIS A 60 0.54 9.11 -9.84
C HIS A 60 1.08 10.42 -9.26
N SER A 61 1.94 10.32 -8.24
CA SER A 61 2.64 11.48 -7.70
C SER A 61 3.61 12.10 -8.69
N ALA A 62 3.85 13.40 -8.53
CA ALA A 62 5.02 14.02 -9.13
C ALA A 62 6.27 13.59 -8.35
N GLU A 63 7.33 13.20 -9.08
CA GLU A 63 8.60 12.78 -8.49
C GLU A 63 9.60 13.95 -8.37
N PRO A 64 10.49 13.94 -7.36
CA PRO A 64 10.56 12.99 -6.25
C PRO A 64 9.66 13.41 -5.07
N ARG A 65 9.13 12.45 -4.32
CA ARG A 65 8.41 12.73 -3.06
C ARG A 65 9.29 12.74 -1.81
N GLY A 66 10.37 11.97 -1.85
CA GLY A 66 11.36 11.84 -0.79
C GLY A 66 12.74 12.33 -1.23
N ARG A 67 13.79 11.80 -0.58
CA ARG A 67 15.18 12.14 -0.92
C ARG A 67 15.61 11.63 -2.29
N ILE A 68 14.96 10.57 -2.79
CA ILE A 68 15.18 9.94 -4.09
C ILE A 68 13.84 9.65 -4.75
N ALA A 69 13.86 9.33 -6.05
CA ALA A 69 12.68 8.86 -6.75
C ALA A 69 12.20 7.51 -6.18
N GLU A 70 10.89 7.37 -6.00
CA GLU A 70 10.26 6.19 -5.41
C GLU A 70 9.40 5.45 -6.44
N GLY A 71 9.36 4.12 -6.36
CA GLY A 71 8.36 3.35 -7.10
C GLY A 71 6.98 3.49 -6.46
N GLU A 72 5.91 3.59 -7.27
CA GLU A 72 4.56 3.81 -6.76
C GLU A 72 3.54 2.83 -7.36
N ASN A 73 2.68 2.29 -6.49
CA ASN A 73 1.41 1.66 -6.85
C ASN A 73 0.26 2.37 -6.14
N LEU A 74 -0.88 2.52 -6.81
CA LEU A 74 -2.08 3.15 -6.27
C LEU A 74 -3.28 2.20 -6.31
N PHE A 75 -4.14 2.30 -5.30
CA PHE A 75 -5.42 1.62 -5.26
C PHE A 75 -6.47 2.56 -4.66
N MET A 76 -7.66 2.59 -5.26
CA MET A 76 -8.84 3.26 -4.74
C MET A 76 -10.05 2.34 -4.98
N GLY A 77 -10.86 2.15 -3.94
CA GLY A 77 -12.04 1.31 -4.02
C GLY A 77 -12.88 1.45 -2.77
N SER A 78 -14.17 1.14 -2.88
CA SER A 78 -15.08 1.09 -1.75
C SER A 78 -15.19 -0.34 -1.21
N ARG A 79 -15.48 -0.45 0.09
CA ARG A 79 -15.79 -1.73 0.73
C ARG A 79 -17.01 -2.38 0.06
N GLY A 80 -16.84 -3.59 -0.46
CA GLY A 80 -17.92 -4.37 -1.07
C GLY A 80 -17.99 -4.31 -2.60
N ALA A 81 -17.27 -3.38 -3.22
CA ALA A 81 -17.00 -3.41 -4.66
C ALA A 81 -15.72 -4.22 -4.98
N TYR A 82 -14.82 -4.30 -4.01
CA TYR A 82 -13.54 -5.03 -3.99
C TYR A 82 -13.34 -5.65 -2.60
#